data_AF-A0A0C2X1D8-F1
#
_entry.id   AF-A0A0C2X1D8-F1
#
_cell.length_a   1.000
_cell.length_b   1.000
_cell.length_c   1.000
_cell.angle_alpha   90.00
_cell.angle_beta   90.00
_cell.angle_gamma   90.00
#
_symmetry.space_group_name_H-M   'P 1'
#
loop_
_entity.id
_entity.type
_entity.pdbx_description
1 polymer ?
#
loop_
_entity_poly.entity_id
_entity_poly.type
_entity_poly.pdbx_seq_one_letter_code
_entity_poly.pdbx_strand_id
1 'polypeptide(L)'
;MASKQDPLAELEGVAPCKELNAIVEGAFNSLQIIEPWRGASTDHPQLQQVIQKIQGHTIVYFEAIDTSIKTAQDGYGFSCDAIELCGYLLDPETDTDDLQEYIGDMQSKAKRAHEDSLMTLNKFRDVRKGLIEITKTIPKEALAGPEGAKGFFIKLISPLIGGKRDVSLESAIKELNLAALDMAKLADNVDKFADWWSGMETVLKKAEKSASDLRPGKDKLRVKGIQKTWTTIRDDYKQYKVQIIQLQDHYTQGIEPAK
;
A
#
# COMPACT_ATOMS: atom_id res chain seq x y z
N MET A 1 9.39 6.53 42.93
CA MET A 1 7.99 6.81 42.53
C MET A 1 7.93 6.64 41.03
N ALA A 2 7.20 5.65 40.51
CA ALA A 2 7.02 5.50 39.07
C ALA A 2 6.07 6.59 38.57
N SER A 3 6.48 7.35 37.56
CA SER A 3 5.59 8.31 36.88
C SER A 3 4.39 7.54 36.35
N LYS A 4 3.17 7.88 36.78
CA LYS A 4 1.96 7.32 36.16
C LYS A 4 2.00 7.72 34.68
N GLN A 5 2.08 6.72 33.82
CA GLN A 5 2.04 6.90 32.38
C GLN A 5 0.65 7.41 32.01
N ASP A 6 0.60 8.47 31.20
CA ASP A 6 -0.63 9.13 30.81
C ASP A 6 -1.32 8.32 29.70
N PRO A 7 -2.46 7.66 29.99
CA PRO A 7 -3.04 6.68 29.07
C PRO A 7 -3.67 7.34 27.83
N LEU A 8 -4.06 8.61 27.92
CA LEU A 8 -4.56 9.38 26.78
C LEU A 8 -3.44 9.77 25.81
N ALA A 9 -2.20 9.93 26.29
CA ALA A 9 -1.05 10.25 25.44
C ALA A 9 -0.75 9.15 24.43
N GLU A 10 -1.05 7.89 24.79
CA GLU A 10 -0.82 6.76 23.89
C GLU A 10 -1.84 6.76 22.73
N LEU A 11 -3.05 7.28 22.96
CA LEU A 11 -4.10 7.41 21.93
C LEU A 11 -3.92 8.63 21.01
N GLU A 12 -3.00 9.54 21.33
CA GLU A 12 -2.72 10.74 20.52
C GLU A 12 -2.08 10.44 19.16
N GLY A 13 -1.78 9.17 18.86
CA GLY A 13 -1.60 8.59 17.53
C GLY A 13 -0.90 9.47 16.49
N VAL A 14 0.34 9.12 16.12
CA VAL A 14 0.99 9.76 14.96
C VAL A 14 0.26 9.31 13.70
N ALA A 15 -0.30 10.25 12.94
CA ALA A 15 -1.02 9.95 11.71
C ALA A 15 -0.07 9.40 10.62
N PRO A 16 -0.41 8.29 9.94
CA PRO A 16 0.45 7.67 8.91
C PRO A 16 0.33 8.37 7.54
N CYS A 17 -0.01 9.66 7.50
CA CYS A 17 -0.34 10.37 6.26
C CYS A 17 0.84 10.39 5.27
N LYS A 18 2.06 10.53 5.79
CA LYS A 18 3.28 10.56 4.98
C LYS A 18 3.50 9.23 4.30
N GLU A 19 3.32 8.15 5.05
CA GLU A 19 3.46 6.78 4.57
C GLU A 19 2.39 6.47 3.52
N LEU A 20 1.12 6.82 3.78
CA LEU A 20 0.02 6.63 2.81
C LEU A 20 0.29 7.35 1.48
N ASN A 21 0.67 8.63 1.52
CA ASN A 21 0.98 9.39 0.31
C ASN A 21 2.18 8.80 -0.44
N ALA A 22 3.23 8.40 0.29
CA ALA A 22 4.42 7.79 -0.30
C ALA A 22 4.14 6.40 -0.91
N ILE A 23 3.18 5.64 -0.35
CA ILE A 23 2.70 4.38 -0.92
C ILE A 23 1.97 4.66 -2.24
N VAL A 24 1.08 5.67 -2.31
CA VAL A 24 0.40 6.04 -3.56
C VAL A 24 1.40 6.43 -4.65
N GLU A 25 2.33 7.32 -4.31
CA GLU A 25 3.35 7.80 -5.27
C GLU A 25 4.22 6.63 -5.75
N GLY A 26 4.68 5.77 -4.83
CA GLY A 26 5.47 4.58 -5.15
C GLY A 26 4.69 3.59 -6.03
N ALA A 27 3.41 3.37 -5.73
CA ALA A 27 2.53 2.53 -6.53
C ALA A 27 2.34 3.11 -7.94
N PHE A 28 2.06 4.40 -8.07
CA PHE A 28 1.91 5.07 -9.36
C PHE A 28 3.19 4.95 -10.21
N ASN A 29 4.34 5.30 -9.64
CA ASN A 29 5.63 5.27 -10.36
C ASN A 29 6.00 3.85 -10.82
N SER A 30 5.84 2.87 -9.94
CA SER A 30 6.14 1.47 -10.30
C SER A 30 5.14 0.90 -11.31
N LEU A 31 3.86 1.23 -11.20
CA LEU A 31 2.84 0.76 -12.13
C LEU A 31 3.03 1.28 -13.55
N GLN A 32 3.45 2.54 -13.73
CA GLN A 32 3.77 3.10 -15.05
C GLN A 32 4.81 2.28 -15.83
N ILE A 33 5.68 1.58 -15.12
CA ILE A 33 6.74 0.76 -15.72
C ILE A 33 6.28 -0.69 -15.92
N ILE A 34 5.48 -1.22 -15.00
CA ILE A 34 5.04 -2.63 -15.01
C ILE A 34 3.88 -2.83 -15.98
N GLU A 35 2.92 -1.92 -16.03
CA GLU A 35 1.69 -2.06 -16.80
C GLU A 35 1.92 -2.41 -18.28
N PRO A 36 2.88 -1.78 -18.98
CA PRO A 36 3.10 -2.10 -20.39
C PRO A 36 3.48 -3.56 -20.65
N TRP A 37 4.04 -4.26 -19.66
CA TRP A 37 4.40 -5.67 -19.80
C TRP A 37 3.20 -6.61 -19.83
N ARG A 38 2.02 -6.15 -19.36
CA ARG A 38 0.81 -6.98 -19.32
C ARG A 38 0.36 -7.42 -20.71
N GLY A 39 0.41 -6.53 -21.70
CA GLY A 39 0.05 -6.80 -23.09
C GLY A 39 1.23 -7.15 -24.00
N ALA A 40 2.44 -7.23 -23.42
CA ALA A 40 3.66 -7.46 -24.17
C ALA A 40 3.68 -8.81 -24.89
N SER A 41 4.25 -8.82 -26.10
CA SER A 41 4.54 -10.05 -26.84
C SER A 41 5.70 -9.82 -27.82
N THR A 42 6.34 -10.91 -28.23
CA THR A 42 7.41 -10.91 -29.22
C THR A 42 7.44 -12.25 -29.96
N ASP A 43 7.87 -12.22 -31.23
CA ASP A 43 8.05 -13.43 -32.03
C ASP A 43 9.33 -14.20 -31.65
N HIS A 44 10.23 -13.60 -30.86
CA HIS A 44 11.48 -14.23 -30.44
C HIS A 44 11.25 -15.19 -29.24
N PRO A 45 11.45 -16.51 -29.37
CA PRO A 45 11.05 -17.48 -28.35
C PRO A 45 11.66 -17.24 -26.95
N GLN A 46 12.95 -16.92 -26.87
CA GLN A 46 13.60 -16.67 -25.56
C GLN A 46 13.10 -15.39 -24.88
N LEU A 47 12.91 -14.31 -25.65
CA LEU A 47 12.38 -13.05 -25.11
C LEU A 47 10.90 -13.20 -24.73
N GLN A 48 10.14 -14.03 -25.46
CA GLN A 48 8.77 -14.33 -25.08
C GLN A 48 8.69 -15.02 -23.72
N GLN A 49 9.63 -15.93 -23.41
CA GLN A 49 9.72 -16.52 -22.06
C GLN A 49 10.06 -15.49 -20.98
N VAL A 50 10.93 -14.51 -21.28
CA VAL A 50 11.23 -13.39 -20.38
C VAL A 50 9.97 -12.56 -20.13
N ILE A 51 9.25 -12.17 -21.19
CA ILE A 51 7.99 -11.41 -21.11
C ILE A 51 6.96 -12.15 -20.26
N GLN A 52 6.76 -13.45 -20.47
CA GLN A 52 5.83 -14.27 -19.69
C GLN A 52 6.17 -14.28 -18.19
N LYS A 53 7.45 -14.31 -17.83
CA LYS A 53 7.88 -14.19 -16.43
C LYS A 53 7.54 -12.82 -15.84
N ILE A 54 7.78 -11.74 -16.60
CA ILE A 54 7.43 -10.37 -16.16
C ILE A 54 5.92 -10.25 -15.98
N GLN A 55 5.13 -10.81 -16.88
CA GLN A 55 3.67 -10.87 -16.77
C GLN A 55 3.21 -11.61 -15.51
N GLY A 56 3.86 -12.72 -15.17
CA GLY A 56 3.61 -13.42 -13.90
C GLY A 56 3.81 -12.52 -12.68
N HIS A 57 4.92 -11.77 -12.63
CA HIS A 57 5.16 -10.81 -11.55
C HIS A 57 4.24 -9.58 -11.60
N THR A 58 3.77 -9.19 -12.78
CA THR A 58 2.77 -8.13 -12.94
C THR A 58 1.44 -8.51 -12.29
N ILE A 59 1.01 -9.77 -12.40
CA ILE A 59 -0.19 -10.27 -11.71
C ILE A 59 -0.02 -10.16 -10.20
N VAL A 60 1.11 -10.64 -9.66
CA VAL A 60 1.41 -10.56 -8.21
C VAL A 60 1.45 -9.11 -7.72
N TYR A 61 1.94 -8.18 -8.55
CA TYR A 61 1.92 -6.75 -8.24
C TYR A 61 0.49 -6.22 -8.10
N PHE A 62 -0.42 -6.54 -9.03
CA PHE A 62 -1.81 -6.11 -8.92
C PHE A 62 -2.52 -6.68 -7.70
N GLU A 63 -2.26 -7.95 -7.35
CA GLU A 63 -2.78 -8.52 -6.10
C GLU A 63 -2.25 -7.81 -4.84
N ALA A 64 -1.01 -7.29 -4.88
CA ALA A 64 -0.45 -6.50 -3.80
C ALA A 64 -1.19 -5.15 -3.68
N ILE A 65 -1.50 -4.52 -4.81
CA ILE A 65 -2.31 -3.29 -4.85
C ILE A 65 -3.71 -3.55 -4.29
N ASP A 66 -4.39 -4.61 -4.72
CA ASP A 66 -5.72 -5.00 -4.20
C ASP A 66 -5.70 -5.17 -2.68
N THR A 67 -4.69 -5.87 -2.17
CA THR A 67 -4.52 -6.06 -0.72
C THR A 67 -4.29 -4.72 -0.02
N SER A 68 -3.47 -3.84 -0.58
CA SER A 68 -3.21 -2.50 -0.02
C SER A 68 -4.49 -1.63 0.07
N ILE A 69 -5.40 -1.76 -0.90
CA ILE A 69 -6.69 -1.05 -0.90
C ILE A 69 -7.55 -1.57 0.23
N LYS A 70 -7.64 -2.90 0.39
CA LYS A 70 -8.37 -3.52 1.49
C LYS A 70 -7.82 -3.06 2.84
N THR A 71 -6.50 -3.04 3.01
CA THR A 71 -5.87 -2.53 4.24
C THR A 71 -6.21 -1.05 4.50
N ALA A 72 -6.25 -0.21 3.45
CA ALA A 72 -6.64 1.19 3.60
C ALA A 72 -8.13 1.36 3.92
N GLN A 73 -9.00 0.47 3.41
CA GLN A 73 -10.42 0.43 3.80
C GLN A 73 -10.59 0.07 5.27
N ASP A 74 -9.82 -0.92 5.75
CA ASP A 74 -9.78 -1.28 7.16
C ASP A 74 -9.25 -0.10 8.00
N GLY A 75 -8.24 0.63 7.50
CA GLY A 75 -7.75 1.87 8.12
C GLY A 75 -8.80 2.98 8.22
N TYR A 76 -9.60 3.18 7.18
CA TYR A 76 -10.74 4.08 7.20
C TYR A 76 -11.78 3.66 8.26
N GLY A 77 -12.14 2.37 8.29
CA GLY A 77 -13.06 1.83 9.30
C GLY A 77 -12.53 2.04 10.72
N PHE A 78 -11.28 1.67 10.95
CA PHE A 78 -10.58 1.84 12.22
C PHE A 78 -10.56 3.31 12.68
N SER A 79 -10.34 4.26 11.78
CA SER A 79 -10.38 5.69 12.12
C SER A 79 -11.79 6.18 12.50
N CYS A 80 -12.85 5.59 11.92
CA CYS A 80 -14.22 5.85 12.36
C CYS A 80 -14.44 5.31 13.77
N ASP A 81 -13.95 4.10 14.05
CA ASP A 81 -14.04 3.51 15.38
C ASP A 81 -13.32 4.36 16.43
N ALA A 82 -12.13 4.88 16.10
CA ALA A 82 -11.38 5.76 16.99
C ALA A 82 -12.12 7.09 17.31
N ILE A 83 -12.87 7.62 16.34
CA ILE A 83 -13.73 8.80 16.55
C ILE A 83 -14.91 8.48 17.47
N GLU A 84 -15.51 7.30 17.31
CA GLU A 84 -16.61 6.81 18.15
C GLU A 84 -16.13 6.48 19.57
N LEU A 85 -14.94 5.88 19.73
CA LEU A 85 -14.26 5.70 21.01
C LEU A 85 -14.13 7.04 21.76
N CYS A 86 -13.77 8.12 21.08
CA CYS A 86 -13.74 9.44 21.70
C CYS A 86 -15.13 9.89 22.20
N GLY A 87 -16.20 9.47 21.52
CA GLY A 87 -17.58 9.66 21.96
C GLY A 87 -17.87 8.92 23.27
N TYR A 88 -17.57 7.62 23.32
CA TYR A 88 -17.69 6.80 24.53
C TYR A 88 -16.88 7.35 25.72
N LEU A 89 -15.66 7.84 25.48
CA LEU A 89 -14.85 8.46 26.52
C LEU A 89 -15.47 9.76 27.07
N LEU A 90 -16.20 10.51 26.24
CA LEU A 90 -16.85 11.77 26.63
C LEU A 90 -18.20 11.57 27.32
N ASP A 91 -18.84 10.43 27.12
CA ASP A 91 -20.14 10.07 27.70
C ASP A 91 -19.97 9.41 29.07
N PRO A 92 -20.37 10.07 30.18
CA PRO A 92 -20.24 9.50 31.52
C PRO A 92 -21.07 8.25 31.76
N GLU A 93 -22.09 7.98 30.93
CA GLU A 93 -23.01 6.84 31.11
C GLU A 93 -22.54 5.56 30.40
N THR A 94 -21.51 5.64 29.55
CA THR A 94 -20.95 4.44 28.92
C THR A 94 -20.45 3.48 30.00
N ASP A 95 -20.67 2.18 29.87
CA ASP A 95 -20.12 1.22 30.83
C ASP A 95 -18.63 0.95 30.58
N THR A 96 -17.89 0.54 31.63
CA THR A 96 -16.46 0.25 31.46
C THR A 96 -16.22 -1.06 30.71
N ASP A 97 -17.09 -2.06 30.88
CA ASP A 97 -16.99 -3.33 30.18
C ASP A 97 -17.29 -3.14 28.69
N ASP A 98 -18.31 -2.34 28.36
CA ASP A 98 -18.62 -1.94 26.96
C ASP A 98 -17.43 -1.22 26.30
N LEU A 99 -16.80 -0.29 27.03
CA LEU A 99 -15.62 0.42 26.55
C LEU A 99 -14.43 -0.54 26.31
N GLN A 100 -14.24 -1.51 27.20
CA GLN A 100 -13.18 -2.50 27.08
C GLN A 100 -13.42 -3.42 25.89
N GLU A 101 -14.64 -3.93 25.71
CA GLU A 101 -15.05 -4.75 24.57
C GLU A 101 -14.79 -4.01 23.25
N TYR A 102 -15.19 -2.73 23.18
CA TYR A 102 -14.99 -1.89 22.00
C TYR A 102 -13.50 -1.70 21.66
N ILE A 103 -12.64 -1.46 22.66
CA ILE A 103 -11.18 -1.36 22.45
C ILE A 103 -10.60 -2.70 21.99
N GLY A 104 -11.09 -3.83 22.52
CA GLY A 104 -10.70 -5.17 22.09
C GLY A 104 -11.03 -5.45 20.62
N ASP A 105 -12.20 -5.00 20.16
CA ASP A 105 -12.59 -5.07 18.75
C ASP A 105 -11.67 -4.22 17.86
N MET A 106 -11.36 -3.00 18.27
CA MET A 106 -10.38 -2.15 17.58
C MET A 106 -9.00 -2.81 17.53
N GLN A 107 -8.54 -3.45 18.61
CA GLN A 107 -7.26 -4.16 18.63
C GLN A 107 -7.24 -5.29 17.61
N SER A 108 -8.33 -6.05 17.51
CA SER A 108 -8.47 -7.13 16.53
C SER A 108 -8.41 -6.61 15.09
N LYS A 109 -8.99 -5.44 14.81
CA LYS A 109 -8.88 -4.76 13.51
C LYS A 109 -7.45 -4.30 13.22
N ALA A 110 -6.77 -3.67 14.19
CA ALA A 110 -5.38 -3.22 14.05
C ALA A 110 -4.43 -4.39 13.76
N LYS A 111 -4.60 -5.52 14.47
CA LYS A 111 -3.83 -6.74 14.23
C LYS A 111 -4.03 -7.28 12.81
N ARG A 112 -5.27 -7.34 12.33
CA ARG A 112 -5.57 -7.77 10.95
C ARG A 112 -4.93 -6.83 9.93
N ALA A 113 -5.01 -5.53 10.15
CA ALA A 113 -4.41 -4.55 9.25
C ALA A 113 -2.87 -4.64 9.22
N HIS A 114 -2.24 -4.97 10.35
CA HIS A 114 -0.81 -5.30 10.42
C HIS A 114 -0.47 -6.54 9.59
N GLU A 115 -1.20 -7.64 9.76
CA GLU A 115 -1.02 -8.88 9.00
C GLU A 115 -1.20 -8.66 7.48
N ASP A 116 -2.25 -7.93 7.07
CA ASP A 116 -2.51 -7.59 5.67
C ASP A 116 -1.41 -6.66 5.09
N SER A 117 -0.85 -5.75 5.91
CA SER A 117 0.28 -4.90 5.51
C SER A 117 1.55 -5.72 5.27
N LEU A 118 1.86 -6.68 6.14
CA LEU A 118 3.00 -7.59 5.98
C LEU A 118 2.82 -8.49 4.74
N MET A 119 1.61 -8.95 4.48
CA MET A 119 1.31 -9.72 3.26
C MET A 119 1.57 -8.86 2.00
N THR A 120 1.06 -7.63 1.99
CA THR A 120 1.29 -6.66 0.89
C THR A 120 2.77 -6.39 0.67
N LEU A 121 3.50 -6.13 1.76
CA LEU A 121 4.95 -5.91 1.76
C LEU A 121 5.72 -7.08 1.12
N ASN A 122 5.40 -8.30 1.53
CA ASN A 122 6.08 -9.49 1.02
C ASN A 122 5.82 -9.66 -0.48
N LYS A 123 4.59 -9.41 -0.96
CA LYS A 123 4.30 -9.42 -2.40
C LYS A 123 5.14 -8.39 -3.16
N PHE A 124 5.26 -7.15 -2.68
CA PHE A 124 6.14 -6.16 -3.35
C PHE A 124 7.61 -6.57 -3.34
N ARG A 125 8.11 -7.15 -2.25
CA ARG A 125 9.48 -7.67 -2.16
C ARG A 125 9.70 -8.82 -3.16
N ASP A 126 8.72 -9.70 -3.34
CA ASP A 126 8.81 -10.83 -4.25
C ASP A 126 8.77 -10.39 -5.71
N VAL A 127 7.90 -9.44 -6.07
CA VAL A 127 7.90 -8.83 -7.41
C VAL A 127 9.25 -8.19 -7.70
N ARG A 128 9.79 -7.39 -6.77
CA ARG A 128 11.12 -6.77 -6.92
C ARG A 128 12.21 -7.80 -7.17
N LYS A 129 12.29 -8.86 -6.34
CA LYS A 129 13.28 -9.93 -6.51
C LYS A 129 13.11 -10.62 -7.86
N GLY A 130 11.88 -10.91 -8.25
CA GLY A 130 11.54 -11.49 -9.54
C GLY A 130 12.05 -10.67 -10.72
N LEU A 131 11.77 -9.36 -10.72
CA LEU A 131 12.25 -8.45 -11.77
C LEU A 131 13.78 -8.41 -11.85
N ILE A 132 14.47 -8.37 -10.71
CA ILE A 132 15.95 -8.39 -10.65
C ILE A 132 16.52 -9.70 -11.20
N GLU A 133 15.91 -10.85 -10.87
CA GLU A 133 16.37 -12.13 -11.41
C GLU A 133 16.10 -12.25 -12.91
N ILE A 134 14.95 -11.73 -13.38
CA ILE A 134 14.63 -11.72 -14.81
C ILE A 134 15.67 -10.92 -15.59
N THR A 135 16.04 -9.73 -15.13
CA THR A 135 17.02 -8.89 -15.86
C THR A 135 18.39 -9.56 -15.98
N LYS A 136 18.78 -10.42 -15.03
CA LYS A 136 20.01 -11.22 -15.10
C LYS A 136 19.94 -12.37 -16.12
N THR A 137 18.74 -12.88 -16.42
CA THR A 137 18.55 -14.02 -17.34
C THR A 137 18.42 -13.61 -18.81
N ILE A 138 18.36 -12.31 -19.11
CA ILE A 138 18.27 -11.83 -20.49
C ILE A 138 19.61 -12.10 -21.20
N PRO A 139 19.62 -12.86 -22.32
CA PRO A 139 20.85 -13.18 -23.04
C PRO A 139 21.57 -11.91 -23.52
N LYS A 140 22.89 -11.85 -23.32
CA LYS A 140 23.70 -10.70 -23.79
C LYS A 140 23.76 -10.65 -25.32
N GLU A 141 23.60 -11.80 -25.97
CA GLU A 141 23.54 -11.97 -27.41
C GLU A 141 22.32 -11.26 -27.99
N ALA A 142 21.19 -11.24 -27.26
CA ALA A 142 19.99 -10.49 -27.65
C ALA A 142 20.20 -8.97 -27.55
N LEU A 143 21.20 -8.50 -26.79
CA LEU A 143 21.57 -7.09 -26.67
C LEU A 143 22.56 -6.63 -27.75
N ALA A 144 23.30 -7.55 -28.36
CA ALA A 144 24.40 -7.24 -29.29
C ALA A 144 24.00 -7.30 -30.78
N GLY A 145 22.80 -7.79 -31.10
CA GLY A 145 22.36 -7.96 -32.49
C GLY A 145 21.91 -6.65 -33.16
N PRO A 146 22.15 -6.45 -34.48
CA PRO A 146 21.68 -5.29 -35.23
C PRO A 146 20.14 -5.18 -35.30
N GLU A 147 19.42 -6.29 -35.12
CA GLU A 147 17.95 -6.30 -34.93
C GLU A 147 17.53 -5.89 -33.51
N GLY A 148 18.38 -6.08 -32.48
CA GLY A 148 18.10 -5.73 -31.08
C GLY A 148 18.04 -4.22 -30.81
N ALA A 149 18.50 -3.41 -31.76
CA ALA A 149 18.59 -1.96 -31.62
C ALA A 149 17.35 -1.19 -32.12
N LYS A 150 16.52 -1.77 -33.00
CA LYS A 150 15.36 -1.06 -33.59
C LYS A 150 14.21 -2.03 -33.86
N GLY A 151 13.05 -1.78 -33.25
CA GLY A 151 11.79 -2.40 -33.68
C GLY A 151 11.12 -3.40 -32.74
N PHE A 152 11.81 -3.90 -31.72
CA PHE A 152 11.29 -5.01 -30.89
C PHE A 152 10.11 -4.62 -29.98
N PHE A 153 10.06 -3.36 -29.51
CA PHE A 153 9.01 -2.90 -28.60
C PHE A 153 7.97 -1.98 -29.26
N ILE A 154 7.99 -1.84 -30.60
CA ILE A 154 7.03 -0.99 -31.34
C ILE A 154 5.57 -1.38 -31.03
N LYS A 155 5.33 -2.62 -30.60
CA LYS A 155 4.01 -3.16 -30.25
C LYS A 155 3.71 -3.24 -28.75
N LEU A 156 4.65 -2.88 -27.87
CA LEU A 156 4.55 -3.12 -26.43
C LEU A 156 3.81 -2.02 -25.66
N ILE A 157 3.68 -0.79 -26.20
CA ILE A 157 3.13 0.36 -25.46
C ILE A 157 2.22 1.25 -26.33
N SER A 158 1.20 0.66 -26.98
CA SER A 158 0.13 1.44 -27.62
C SER A 158 -1.19 0.67 -27.50
N PRO A 159 -2.12 1.16 -26.66
CA PRO A 159 -2.97 2.29 -27.10
C PRO A 159 -3.19 3.44 -26.09
N LEU A 160 -2.71 3.39 -24.84
CA LEU A 160 -3.16 4.35 -23.80
C LEU A 160 -2.73 5.82 -23.98
N ILE A 161 -1.70 6.13 -24.80
CA ILE A 161 -1.23 7.52 -25.07
C ILE A 161 -1.16 7.83 -26.59
N GLY A 162 -1.70 6.98 -27.45
CA GLY A 162 -1.78 7.28 -28.90
C GLY A 162 -0.44 7.43 -29.65
N GLY A 163 0.68 7.03 -29.04
CA GLY A 163 2.01 7.07 -29.65
C GLY A 163 2.69 5.71 -29.60
N LYS A 164 3.17 5.23 -30.75
CA LYS A 164 4.10 4.08 -30.80
C LYS A 164 5.40 4.48 -30.10
N ARG A 165 5.69 3.88 -28.95
CA ARG A 165 7.03 3.96 -28.35
C ARG A 165 7.92 2.88 -28.98
N ASP A 166 8.94 3.28 -29.71
CA ASP A 166 10.03 2.38 -30.12
C ASP A 166 11.06 2.36 -28.97
N VAL A 167 10.91 1.39 -28.06
CA VAL A 167 11.82 1.21 -26.93
C VAL A 167 12.85 0.16 -27.31
N SER A 168 14.15 0.44 -27.15
CA SER A 168 15.17 -0.59 -27.35
C SER A 168 15.13 -1.61 -26.20
N LEU A 169 15.62 -2.84 -26.43
CA LEU A 169 15.72 -3.84 -25.36
C LEU A 169 16.58 -3.33 -24.18
N GLU A 170 17.64 -2.58 -24.48
CA GLU A 170 18.47 -1.95 -23.45
C GLU A 170 17.67 -0.94 -22.60
N SER A 171 16.82 -0.13 -23.23
CA SER A 171 15.96 0.82 -22.53
C SER A 171 14.92 0.10 -21.68
N ALA A 172 14.31 -0.96 -22.20
CA ALA A 172 13.35 -1.79 -21.45
C ALA A 172 13.98 -2.44 -20.21
N ILE A 173 15.25 -2.89 -20.30
CA ILE A 173 15.99 -3.40 -19.14
C ILE A 173 16.28 -2.30 -18.12
N LYS A 174 16.66 -1.10 -18.57
CA LYS A 174 16.86 0.04 -17.66
C LYS A 174 15.56 0.41 -16.94
N GLU A 175 14.43 0.40 -17.64
CA GLU A 175 13.10 0.61 -17.06
C GLU A 175 12.77 -0.47 -16.03
N LEU A 176 12.97 -1.76 -16.32
CA LEU A 176 12.75 -2.84 -15.35
C LEU A 176 13.61 -2.70 -14.08
N ASN A 177 14.87 -2.29 -14.23
CA ASN A 177 15.74 -2.00 -13.08
C ASN A 177 15.23 -0.79 -12.28
N LEU A 178 14.72 0.25 -12.96
CA LEU A 178 14.10 1.40 -12.30
C LEU A 178 12.85 0.98 -11.52
N ALA A 179 11.99 0.14 -12.10
CA ALA A 179 10.82 -0.43 -11.41
C ALA A 179 11.23 -1.19 -10.15
N ALA A 180 12.29 -1.99 -10.22
CA ALA A 180 12.79 -2.71 -9.04
C ALA A 180 13.28 -1.76 -7.93
N LEU A 181 13.84 -0.59 -8.28
CA LEU A 181 14.22 0.45 -7.32
C LEU A 181 12.99 1.15 -6.73
N ASP A 182 12.00 1.49 -7.54
CA ASP A 182 10.79 2.14 -7.04
C ASP A 182 9.93 1.19 -6.19
N MET A 183 9.90 -0.11 -6.52
CA MET A 183 9.34 -1.13 -5.65
C MET A 183 10.07 -1.27 -4.32
N ALA A 184 11.39 -1.03 -4.29
CA ALA A 184 12.14 -1.04 -3.04
C ALA A 184 11.63 0.07 -2.11
N LYS A 185 11.51 1.29 -2.64
CA LYS A 185 10.98 2.44 -1.89
C LYS A 185 9.54 2.20 -1.45
N LEU A 186 8.70 1.66 -2.35
CA LEU A 186 7.32 1.30 -2.05
C LEU A 186 7.25 0.29 -0.89
N ALA A 187 8.04 -0.78 -0.97
CA ALA A 187 8.14 -1.78 0.09
C ALA A 187 8.60 -1.15 1.42
N ASP A 188 9.60 -0.28 1.41
CA ASP A 188 10.07 0.40 2.62
C ASP A 188 8.98 1.28 3.26
N ASN A 189 8.10 1.89 2.46
CA ASN A 189 6.97 2.65 2.99
C ASN A 189 5.85 1.76 3.54
N VAL A 190 5.59 0.61 2.91
CA VAL A 190 4.63 -0.39 3.44
C VAL A 190 5.15 -1.02 4.73
N ASP A 191 6.46 -1.23 4.86
CA ASP A 191 7.12 -1.74 6.08
C ASP A 191 6.88 -0.78 7.27
N LYS A 192 7.13 0.52 7.08
CA LYS A 192 6.83 1.55 8.09
C LYS A 192 5.34 1.60 8.45
N PHE A 193 4.47 1.40 7.46
CA PHE A 193 3.03 1.36 7.69
C PHE A 193 2.60 0.11 8.48
N ALA A 194 3.24 -1.04 8.25
CA ALA A 194 3.05 -2.24 9.05
C ALA A 194 3.53 -2.04 10.50
N ASP A 195 4.70 -1.43 10.69
CA ASP A 195 5.23 -1.08 12.01
C ASP A 195 4.26 -0.16 12.77
N TRP A 196 3.66 0.81 12.08
CA TRP A 196 2.66 1.69 12.66
C TRP A 196 1.44 0.91 13.18
N TRP A 197 0.92 -0.06 12.42
CA TRP A 197 -0.19 -0.91 12.87
C TRP A 197 0.19 -1.77 14.08
N SER A 198 1.41 -2.32 14.11
CA SER A 198 1.90 -3.06 15.29
C SER A 198 2.01 -2.16 16.53
N GLY A 199 2.43 -0.90 16.34
CA GLY A 199 2.40 0.12 17.37
C GLY A 199 0.99 0.39 17.88
N MET A 200 0.02 0.53 16.98
CA MET A 200 -1.39 0.76 17.33
C MET A 200 -1.99 -0.42 18.10
N GLU A 201 -1.70 -1.66 17.70
CA GLU A 201 -2.11 -2.85 18.45
C GLU A 201 -1.57 -2.80 19.89
N THR A 202 -0.32 -2.40 20.07
CA THR A 202 0.32 -2.27 21.39
C THR A 202 -0.34 -1.20 22.25
N VAL A 203 -0.68 -0.04 21.66
CA VAL A 203 -1.41 1.04 22.32
C VAL A 203 -2.79 0.56 22.77
N LEU A 204 -3.57 -0.04 21.88
CA LEU A 204 -4.92 -0.51 22.20
C LEU A 204 -4.92 -1.58 23.28
N LYS A 205 -3.98 -2.53 23.22
CA LYS A 205 -3.82 -3.56 24.25
C LYS A 205 -3.53 -2.99 25.64
N LYS A 206 -2.84 -1.85 25.72
CA LYS A 206 -2.63 -1.15 26.99
C LYS A 206 -3.88 -0.39 27.41
N ALA A 207 -4.50 0.32 26.48
CA ALA A 207 -5.74 1.07 26.69
C ALA A 207 -6.87 0.15 27.19
N GLU A 208 -7.02 -1.04 26.63
CA GLU A 208 -7.97 -2.07 27.05
C GLU A 208 -7.77 -2.44 28.53
N LYS A 209 -6.52 -2.69 28.94
CA LYS A 209 -6.18 -3.05 30.33
C LYS A 209 -6.40 -1.92 31.33
N SER A 210 -6.43 -0.68 30.85
CA SER A 210 -6.60 0.52 31.66
C SER A 210 -7.85 1.32 31.25
N ALA A 211 -8.90 0.63 30.76
CA ALA A 211 -10.07 1.30 30.19
C ALA A 211 -10.74 2.27 31.19
N SER A 212 -10.77 1.91 32.48
CA SER A 212 -11.28 2.77 33.56
C SER A 212 -10.49 4.07 33.73
N ASP A 213 -9.17 4.04 33.46
CA ASP A 213 -8.27 5.20 33.59
C ASP A 213 -8.32 6.12 32.35
N LEU A 214 -8.93 5.70 31.24
CA LEU A 214 -9.07 6.52 30.02
C LEU A 214 -10.12 7.62 30.15
N ARG A 215 -10.95 7.58 31.20
CA ARG A 215 -11.98 8.58 31.44
C ARG A 215 -11.33 9.96 31.57
N PRO A 216 -11.69 10.94 30.72
CA PRO A 216 -10.98 12.19 30.64
C PRO A 216 -11.08 13.03 31.92
N GLY A 217 -12.09 12.80 32.79
CA GLY A 217 -12.31 13.64 33.96
C GLY A 217 -12.41 15.12 33.57
N LYS A 218 -11.35 15.89 33.82
CA LYS A 218 -11.21 17.31 33.43
C LYS A 218 -10.66 17.52 32.01
N ASP A 219 -10.05 16.51 31.39
CA ASP A 219 -9.33 16.57 30.12
C ASP A 219 -10.21 16.36 28.88
N LYS A 220 -11.50 16.74 28.95
CA LYS A 220 -12.44 16.58 27.82
C LYS A 220 -11.96 17.30 26.54
N LEU A 221 -11.26 18.42 26.69
CA LEU A 221 -10.68 19.16 25.56
C LEU A 221 -9.63 18.34 24.82
N ARG A 222 -8.86 17.52 25.55
CA ARG A 222 -7.84 16.66 24.97
C ARG A 222 -8.45 15.55 24.13
N VAL A 223 -9.49 14.90 24.63
CA VAL A 223 -10.23 13.86 23.88
C VAL A 223 -10.83 14.44 22.59
N LYS A 224 -11.34 15.67 22.61
CA LYS A 224 -11.77 16.37 21.38
C LYS A 224 -10.61 16.64 20.41
N GLY A 225 -9.42 16.92 20.94
CA GLY A 225 -8.19 17.02 20.14
C GLY A 225 -7.85 15.71 19.44
N ILE A 226 -7.87 14.59 20.18
CA ILE A 226 -7.65 13.23 19.65
C ILE A 226 -8.69 12.92 18.57
N GLN A 227 -9.97 13.19 18.84
CA GLN A 227 -11.06 12.99 17.88
C GLN A 227 -10.82 13.76 16.57
N LYS A 228 -10.34 15.00 16.66
CA LYS A 228 -9.98 15.81 15.49
C LYS A 228 -8.82 15.19 14.71
N THR A 229 -7.78 14.69 15.39
CA THR A 229 -6.67 13.98 14.74
C THR A 229 -7.17 12.76 13.96
N TRP A 230 -8.01 11.93 14.58
CA TRP A 230 -8.59 10.76 13.92
C TRP A 230 -9.53 11.10 12.76
N THR A 231 -10.22 12.24 12.84
CA THR A 231 -11.01 12.77 11.72
C THR A 231 -10.13 13.09 10.51
N THR A 232 -8.96 13.70 10.74
CA THR A 232 -7.98 13.96 9.67
C THR A 232 -7.47 12.64 9.08
N ILE A 233 -7.08 11.67 9.92
CA ILE A 233 -6.59 10.35 9.48
C ILE A 233 -7.64 9.63 8.61
N ARG A 234 -8.91 9.68 9.01
CA ARG A 234 -10.03 9.13 8.24
C ARG A 234 -10.10 9.74 6.84
N ASP A 235 -9.99 11.05 6.76
CA ASP A 235 -10.07 11.77 5.49
C ASP A 235 -8.86 11.47 4.59
N ASP A 236 -7.67 11.27 5.18
CA ASP A 236 -6.48 10.81 4.45
C ASP A 236 -6.64 9.39 3.89
N TYR A 237 -7.17 8.44 4.67
CA TYR A 237 -7.48 7.09 4.15
C TYR A 237 -8.50 7.14 3.02
N LYS A 238 -9.51 8.01 3.14
CA LYS A 238 -10.50 8.22 2.07
C LYS A 238 -9.83 8.75 0.81
N GLN A 239 -8.93 9.72 0.92
CA GLN A 239 -8.18 10.27 -0.21
C GLN A 239 -7.28 9.20 -0.85
N TYR A 240 -6.52 8.44 -0.04
CA TYR A 240 -5.71 7.32 -0.51
C TYR A 240 -6.55 6.33 -1.33
N LYS A 241 -7.69 5.90 -0.78
CA LYS A 241 -8.59 4.95 -1.46
C LYS A 241 -9.05 5.49 -2.81
N VAL A 242 -9.43 6.77 -2.88
CA VAL A 242 -9.84 7.40 -4.15
C VAL A 242 -8.69 7.37 -5.16
N GLN A 243 -7.47 7.74 -4.75
CA GLN A 243 -6.31 7.78 -5.64
C GLN A 243 -5.92 6.40 -6.16
N ILE A 244 -5.94 5.37 -5.31
CA ILE A 244 -5.62 4.00 -5.75
C ILE A 244 -6.75 3.38 -6.58
N ILE A 245 -8.02 3.66 -6.29
CA ILE A 245 -9.12 3.20 -7.17
C ILE A 245 -9.02 3.88 -8.54
N GLN A 246 -8.75 5.18 -8.59
CA GLN A 246 -8.51 5.89 -9.86
C GLN A 246 -7.34 5.28 -10.63
N LEU A 247 -6.28 4.88 -9.91
CA LEU A 247 -5.18 4.11 -10.48
C LEU A 247 -5.71 2.83 -11.10
N GLN A 248 -6.43 1.99 -10.35
CA GLN A 248 -6.97 0.72 -10.87
C GLN A 248 -7.92 0.88 -12.05
N ASP A 249 -8.85 1.83 -11.98
CA ASP A 249 -9.86 2.08 -13.01
C ASP A 249 -9.20 2.53 -14.32
N HIS A 250 -8.22 3.44 -14.23
CA HIS A 250 -7.48 3.91 -15.40
C HIS A 250 -6.85 2.75 -16.19
N TYR A 251 -6.39 1.71 -15.49
CA TYR A 251 -5.72 0.57 -16.12
C TYR A 251 -6.64 -0.63 -16.38
N THR A 252 -7.81 -0.71 -15.73
CA THR A 252 -8.81 -1.74 -16.01
C THR A 252 -9.65 -1.39 -17.25
N GLN A 253 -9.86 -0.11 -17.52
CA GLN A 253 -10.56 0.37 -18.73
C GLN A 253 -9.77 0.14 -20.03
N GLY A 254 -8.46 -0.13 -19.95
CA GLY A 254 -7.66 -0.55 -21.10
C GLY A 254 -7.90 -2.00 -21.56
N ILE A 255 -8.77 -2.75 -20.86
CA ILE A 255 -9.05 -4.19 -21.08
C ILE A 255 -10.41 -4.40 -21.78
N GLU A 256 -10.90 -3.47 -22.60
CA GLU A 256 -11.99 -3.86 -23.51
C GLU A 256 -11.41 -4.79 -24.59
N PRO A 257 -11.88 -6.05 -24.70
CA PRO A 257 -11.47 -6.90 -25.80
C PRO A 257 -11.93 -6.24 -27.09
N ALA A 258 -10.98 -5.97 -28.00
CA ALA A 258 -11.31 -5.58 -29.36
C ALA A 258 -12.29 -6.61 -29.93
N LYS A 259 -13.54 -6.18 -30.14
CA LYS A 259 -14.57 -6.96 -30.81
C LYS A 259 -14.29 -7.06 -32.30
#